data_AF-A0A960SMK0-F1
#
_entry.id   AF-A0A960SMK0-F1
#
_cell.length_a   1.000
_cell.length_b   1.000
_cell.length_c   1.000
_cell.angle_alpha   90.00
_cell.angle_beta   90.00
_cell.angle_gamma   90.00
#
_symmetry.space_group_name_H-M   'P 1'
#
loop_
_entity.id
_entity.type
_entity.pdbx_description
1 polymer ?
#
loop_
_entity_poly.entity_id
_entity_poly.type
_entity_poly.pdbx_seq_one_letter_code
_entity_poly.pdbx_strand_id
1 'polypeptide(L)'
;ENFLSAIERREPLLVDGEQGRRTLELVTAIYQAGHRDEVVKLPLAPDSPFYTRAGILQHARHFHEKTKSVANFANDEITLGRDVGR
;
A
#
# COMPACT_ATOMS: atom_id res chain seq x y z
N GLU A 1 25.66 1.59 1.84
CA GLU A 1 26.46 2.66 1.21
C GLU A 1 25.76 4.02 1.19
N ASN A 2 24.86 4.37 0.24
CA ASN A 2 24.38 5.77 0.10
C ASN A 2 23.81 6.42 1.37
N PHE A 3 22.94 5.70 2.10
CA PHE A 3 22.36 6.21 3.33
C PHE A 3 23.43 6.61 4.38
N LEU A 4 24.47 5.79 4.55
CA LEU A 4 25.55 6.06 5.50
C LEU A 4 26.42 7.24 5.01
N SER A 5 26.77 7.26 3.72
CA SER A 5 27.50 8.38 3.11
C SER A 5 26.76 9.71 3.24
N ALA A 6 25.42 9.70 3.16
CA ALA A 6 24.59 10.88 3.32
C ALA A 6 24.52 11.38 4.76
N ILE A 7 24.47 10.48 5.75
CA ILE A 7 24.59 10.84 7.18
C ILE A 7 25.92 11.56 7.43
N GLU A 8 26.99 11.06 6.81
CA GLU A 8 28.33 11.65 6.90
C GLU A 8 28.53 12.90 6.02
N ARG A 9 27.48 13.36 5.34
CA ARG A 9 27.50 14.54 4.45
C ARG A 9 28.46 14.42 3.26
N ARG A 10 28.80 13.19 2.87
CA ARG A 10 29.69 12.92 1.72
C ARG A 10 28.95 13.00 0.38
N GLU A 11 27.66 12.72 0.38
CA GLU A 11 26.78 12.81 -0.80
C GLU A 11 25.32 13.03 -0.38
N PRO A 12 24.43 13.50 -1.27
CA PRO A 12 23.00 13.57 -0.97
C PRO A 12 22.36 12.18 -0.87
N LEU A 13 21.24 12.09 -0.13
CA LEU A 13 20.41 10.89 -0.15
C LEU A 13 19.86 10.66 -1.57
N LEU A 14 19.91 9.41 -2.02
CA LEU A 14 19.34 9.00 -3.30
C LEU A 14 17.82 9.23 -3.34
N VAL A 15 17.14 9.00 -2.21
CA VAL A 15 15.71 9.28 -2.01
C VAL A 15 15.53 9.88 -0.63
N ASP A 16 14.96 11.08 -0.58
CA ASP A 16 14.70 11.80 0.67
C ASP A 16 13.22 11.66 1.11
N GLY A 17 12.91 12.28 2.26
CA GLY A 17 11.56 12.24 2.83
C GLY A 17 10.51 12.93 1.95
N GLU A 18 10.87 13.94 1.16
CA GLU A 18 9.93 14.64 0.28
C GLU A 18 9.60 13.78 -0.94
N GLN A 19 10.59 13.09 -1.50
CA GLN A 19 10.34 12.08 -2.54
C GLN A 19 9.51 10.90 -2.00
N GLY A 20 9.79 10.45 -0.79
CA GLY A 20 8.97 9.45 -0.10
C GLY A 20 7.52 9.90 0.10
N ARG A 21 7.31 11.16 0.53
CA ARG A 21 5.99 11.76 0.69
C ARG A 21 5.21 11.81 -0.62
N ARG A 22 5.83 12.26 -1.72
CA ARG A 22 5.21 12.30 -3.06
C ARG A 22 4.84 10.90 -3.57
N THR A 23 5.68 9.90 -3.28
CA THR A 23 5.39 8.51 -3.63
C THR A 23 4.14 8.01 -2.89
N LEU A 24 4.06 8.24 -1.58
CA LEU A 24 2.87 7.88 -0.81
C LEU A 24 1.62 8.64 -1.25
N GLU A 25 1.77 9.92 -1.60
CA GLU A 25 0.68 10.74 -2.13
C GLU A 25 0.07 10.13 -3.40
N LEU A 26 0.92 9.68 -4.34
CA LEU A 26 0.47 9.00 -5.56
C LEU A 26 -0.24 7.67 -5.25
N VAL A 27 0.34 6.84 -4.40
CA VAL A 27 -0.26 5.54 -4.00
C VAL A 27 -1.63 5.76 -3.35
N THR A 28 -1.74 6.72 -2.43
CA THR A 28 -2.99 7.08 -1.77
C THR A 28 -4.01 7.64 -2.74
N ALA A 29 -3.60 8.45 -3.72
CA ALA A 29 -4.49 9.00 -4.75
C ALA A 29 -5.08 7.90 -5.65
N ILE A 30 -4.26 6.93 -6.07
CA ILE A 30 -4.71 5.76 -6.83
C ILE A 30 -5.71 4.95 -6.00
N TYR A 31 -5.40 4.74 -4.72
CA TYR A 31 -6.27 4.02 -3.81
C TYR A 31 -7.61 4.76 -3.62
N GLN A 32 -7.60 6.07 -3.42
CA GLN A 32 -8.82 6.89 -3.35
C GLN A 32 -9.64 6.80 -4.64
N ALA A 33 -9.00 6.96 -5.81
CA ALA A 33 -9.66 6.90 -7.11
C ALA A 33 -10.38 5.56 -7.29
N GLY A 34 -9.72 4.43 -6.97
CA GLY A 34 -10.33 3.10 -7.08
C GLY A 34 -11.46 2.84 -6.07
N HIS A 35 -11.47 3.51 -4.92
CA HIS A 35 -12.54 3.37 -3.92
C HIS A 35 -13.73 4.28 -4.15
N ARG A 36 -13.53 5.39 -4.88
CA ARG A 36 -14.56 6.40 -5.12
C ARG A 36 -15.04 6.45 -6.57
N ASP A 37 -14.41 5.69 -7.46
CA ASP A 37 -14.66 5.70 -8.91
C ASP A 37 -14.61 7.12 -9.49
N GLU A 38 -13.68 7.94 -8.99
CA GLU A 38 -13.55 9.37 -9.34
C GLU A 38 -12.11 9.72 -9.76
N VAL A 39 -11.98 10.77 -10.58
CA VAL A 39 -10.67 11.33 -10.91
C VAL A 39 -10.14 12.14 -9.73
N VAL A 40 -8.98 11.75 -9.22
CA VAL A 40 -8.29 12.43 -8.12
C VAL A 40 -7.24 13.39 -8.69
N LYS A 41 -7.27 14.65 -8.24
CA LYS A 41 -6.27 15.67 -8.62
C LYS A 41 -5.10 15.64 -7.64
N LEU A 42 -3.90 15.82 -8.19
CA LEU A 42 -2.65 15.92 -7.41
C LEU A 42 -2.14 17.37 -7.38
N PRO A 43 -1.46 17.79 -6.30
CA PRO A 43 -1.19 17.03 -5.07
C PRO A 43 -2.47 16.81 -4.24
N LEU A 44 -2.49 15.77 -3.40
CA LEU A 44 -3.60 15.54 -2.49
C LEU A 44 -3.69 16.67 -1.46
N ALA A 45 -4.86 17.28 -1.36
CA ALA A 45 -5.12 18.25 -0.32
C ALA A 45 -5.18 17.58 1.07
N PRO A 46 -4.77 18.25 2.16
CA PRO A 46 -4.79 17.67 3.51
C PRO A 46 -6.17 17.25 4.02
N ASP A 47 -7.24 17.80 3.43
CA ASP A 47 -8.64 17.47 3.69
C ASP A 47 -9.16 16.32 2.79
N SER A 48 -8.34 15.77 1.91
CA SER A 48 -8.74 14.64 1.06
C SER A 48 -9.16 13.45 1.92
N PRO A 49 -10.24 12.73 1.57
CA PRO A 49 -10.80 11.67 2.44
C PRO A 49 -9.82 10.54 2.76
N PHE A 50 -8.83 10.31 1.90
CA PHE A 50 -7.80 9.28 2.06
C PHE A 50 -6.45 9.84 2.53
N TYR A 51 -6.35 11.13 2.90
CA TYR A 51 -5.08 11.75 3.31
C TYR A 51 -4.51 11.14 4.60
N THR A 52 -5.38 10.72 5.53
CA THR A 52 -4.99 10.09 6.80
C THR A 52 -5.37 8.62 6.83
N ARG A 53 -4.66 7.83 7.65
CA ARG A 53 -5.02 6.42 7.90
C ARG A 53 -6.45 6.27 8.42
N ALA A 54 -6.90 7.17 9.29
CA ALA A 54 -8.26 7.15 9.81
C ALA A 54 -9.29 7.39 8.69
N GLY A 55 -9.03 8.38 7.82
CA GLY A 55 -9.86 8.65 6.66
C GLY A 55 -9.91 7.46 5.68
N ILE A 56 -8.76 6.82 5.42
CA ILE A 56 -8.69 5.61 4.61
C ILE A 56 -9.60 4.51 5.19
N LEU A 57 -9.48 4.19 6.48
CA LEU A 57 -10.29 3.14 7.11
C LEU A 57 -11.80 3.45 7.11
N GLN A 58 -12.17 4.73 7.16
CA GLN A 58 -13.56 5.16 7.15
C GLN A 58 -14.20 5.05 5.75
N HIS A 59 -13.43 5.30 4.68
CA HIS A 59 -13.95 5.42 3.32
C HIS A 59 -13.60 4.24 2.41
N ALA A 60 -12.61 3.42 2.77
CA ALA A 60 -12.26 2.23 2.00
C ALA A 60 -13.43 1.24 1.99
N ARG A 61 -13.65 0.62 0.83
CA ARG A 61 -14.66 -0.42 0.65
C ARG A 61 -14.18 -1.63 1.42
N HIS A 62 -14.96 -2.05 2.40
CA HIS A 62 -14.67 -3.27 3.13
C HIS A 62 -15.02 -4.47 2.24
N PHE A 63 -14.00 -5.18 1.76
CA PHE A 63 -14.19 -6.46 1.07
C PHE A 63 -14.16 -7.61 2.08
N HIS A 64 -14.87 -8.69 1.75
CA HIS A 64 -15.01 -9.95 2.48
C HIS A 64 -14.28 -10.06 3.81
N GLU A 65 -15.05 -10.23 4.89
CA GLU A 65 -14.47 -10.47 6.21
C GLU A 65 -13.67 -11.79 6.21
N LYS A 66 -12.46 -11.74 6.76
CA LYS A 66 -11.65 -12.94 6.96
C LYS A 66 -12.33 -13.82 8.03
N THR A 67 -13.00 -14.90 7.59
CA THR A 67 -13.74 -15.81 8.48
C THR A 67 -12.87 -16.88 9.15
N LYS A 68 -11.71 -17.19 8.56
CA LYS A 68 -10.82 -18.26 9.03
C LYS A 68 -9.37 -17.81 8.93
N SER A 69 -8.56 -18.21 9.90
CA SER A 69 -7.11 -18.12 9.82
C SER A 69 -6.53 -19.52 10.00
N VAL A 70 -5.76 -19.99 9.02
CA VAL A 70 -5.07 -21.27 9.08
C VAL A 70 -3.64 -20.99 9.52
N ALA A 71 -3.21 -21.53 10.66
CA ALA A 71 -1.86 -21.31 11.16
C ALA A 71 -0.82 -22.11 10.38
N ASN A 72 -1.13 -23.37 10.04
CA ASN A 72 -0.32 -24.27 9.23
C ASN A 72 -1.25 -25.16 8.37
N PHE A 73 -0.78 -25.55 7.20
CA PHE A 73 -1.44 -26.57 6.38
C PHE A 73 -1.08 -27.96 6.92
N ALA A 74 -1.99 -28.92 6.81
CA ALA A 74 -1.72 -30.30 7.20
C ALA A 74 -0.79 -31.03 6.23
N ASN A 75 -0.68 -30.53 5.00
CA ASN A 75 0.21 -31.02 3.96
C ASN A 75 0.82 -29.80 3.24
N ASP A 76 2.13 -29.84 2.99
CA ASP A 76 2.89 -28.78 2.32
C ASP A 76 2.97 -28.98 0.80
N GLU A 77 2.32 -30.03 0.28
CA GLU A 77 2.24 -30.29 -1.15
C GLU A 77 1.46 -29.19 -1.89
N ILE A 78 2.11 -28.56 -2.87
CA ILE A 78 1.50 -27.51 -3.70
C ILE A 78 0.49 -28.16 -4.64
N THR A 79 -0.81 -27.97 -4.37
CA THR A 79 -1.87 -28.44 -5.26
C THR A 79 -1.86 -27.64 -6.57
N LEU A 80 -1.76 -28.32 -7.71
CA LEU A 80 -1.90 -27.68 -9.00
C LEU A 80 -3.37 -27.74 -9.45
N GLY A 81 -3.79 -26.83 -10.34
CA GLY A 81 -5.17 -26.80 -10.85
C GLY A 81 -5.64 -28.10 -11.55
N ARG A 82 -4.72 -29.01 -11.87
CA ARG A 82 -4.96 -30.35 -12.43
C ARG A 82 -5.30 -31.42 -11.37
N ASP A 83 -5.03 -31.12 -10.10
CA ASP A 83 -5.20 -32.06 -8.98
C ASP A 83 -6.47 -31.76 -8.16
N VAL A 84 -7.15 -30.63 -8.43
CA VAL A 84 -8.44 -30.30 -7.81
C VAL A 84 -9.60 -31.04 -8.52
N GLY A 85 -10.28 -31.94 -7.79
CA GLY A 85 -11.50 -32.62 -8.25
C GLY A 85 -11.33 -34.09 -8.67
N ARG A 86 -10.23 -34.74 -8.28
CA ARG A 86 -10.02 -36.19 -8.47
C ARG A 86 -10.18 -36.96 -7.16
#